data_AF-A0AA90Q3R9-F1
#
_entry.id   AF-A0AA90Q3R9-F1
#
_cell.length_a   1.000
_cell.length_b   1.000
_cell.length_c   1.000
_cell.angle_alpha   90.00
_cell.angle_beta   90.00
_cell.angle_gamma   90.00
#
_symmetry.space_group_name_H-M   'P 1'
#
loop_
_entity.id
_entity.type
_entity.pdbx_description
1 polymer ?
#
loop_
_entity_poly.entity_id
_entity_poly.type
_entity_poly.pdbx_seq_one_letter_code
_entity_poly.pdbx_strand_id
1 'polypeptide(L)'
;MNTRIGSSMASLLALTVCLAGCSSTPRWDARFGQAVRTSLAAQVIDPSAVRNTRPVAGLDGKTAAAAQERYQHSAEAPAALAPLAIGGGAK
;
A
#
# COMPACT_ATOMS: atom_id res chain seq x y z
N MET A 1 18.50 -36.40 44.39
CA MET A 1 17.93 -35.63 43.26
C MET A 1 19.03 -34.73 42.71
N ASN A 2 19.57 -35.04 41.52
CA ASN A 2 20.82 -34.44 41.03
C ASN A 2 20.62 -32.97 40.64
N THR A 3 21.16 -32.06 41.45
CA THR A 3 21.16 -30.60 41.23
C THR A 3 21.73 -30.17 39.88
N ARG A 4 22.61 -30.99 39.28
CA ARG A 4 23.16 -30.78 37.94
C ARG A 4 22.13 -30.96 36.82
N ILE A 5 21.18 -31.89 36.97
CA ILE A 5 20.13 -32.13 35.97
C ILE A 5 19.10 -30.98 36.01
N GLY A 6 18.79 -30.48 37.22
CA GLY A 6 17.91 -29.32 37.40
C GLY A 6 18.48 -28.02 36.81
N SER A 7 19.79 -27.78 36.95
CA SER A 7 20.46 -26.58 36.39
C SER A 7 20.49 -26.58 34.86
N SER A 8 20.73 -27.74 34.24
CA SER A 8 20.71 -27.88 32.77
C SER A 8 19.30 -27.68 32.20
N MET A 9 18.26 -28.22 32.85
CA MET A 9 16.87 -28.01 32.44
C MET A 9 16.44 -26.54 32.55
N ALA A 10 16.83 -25.84 33.63
CA ALA A 10 16.53 -24.43 33.81
C ALA A 10 17.19 -23.55 32.73
N SER A 11 18.44 -23.86 32.39
CA SER A 11 19.16 -23.16 31.31
C SER A 11 18.50 -23.36 29.94
N LEU A 12 18.06 -24.59 29.65
CA LEU A 12 17.36 -24.89 28.40
C LEU A 12 16.01 -24.16 28.30
N LEU A 13 15.24 -24.14 29.39
CA LEU A 13 13.96 -23.43 29.46
C LEU A 13 14.15 -21.93 29.26
N ALA A 14 15.13 -21.32 29.94
CA ALA A 14 15.46 -19.91 29.79
C ALA A 14 15.85 -19.56 28.34
N LEU A 15 16.64 -20.40 27.69
CA LEU A 15 17.04 -20.21 26.29
C LEU A 15 15.83 -20.25 25.35
N THR A 16 14.90 -21.20 25.54
CA THR A 16 13.69 -21.30 24.70
C THR A 16 12.76 -20.09 24.82
N VAL A 17 12.61 -19.53 26.03
CA VAL A 17 11.77 -18.33 26.25
C VAL A 17 12.41 -17.10 25.59
N CYS A 18 13.73 -16.94 25.70
CA CYS A 18 14.44 -15.86 25.01
C CYS A 18 14.32 -15.96 23.47
N LEU A 19 14.39 -17.17 22.91
CA LEU A 19 14.24 -17.37 21.46
C LEU A 19 12.82 -17.13 20.97
N ALA A 20 11.79 -17.45 21.77
CA ALA A 20 10.40 -17.17 21.43
C ALA A 20 10.12 -15.66 21.28
N GLY A 21 10.79 -14.82 22.08
CA GLY A 21 10.73 -13.37 21.94
C GLY A 21 11.39 -12.82 20.66
N CYS A 22 12.41 -13.51 20.15
CA CYS A 22 13.09 -13.15 18.89
C CYS A 22 12.33 -13.60 17.63
N SER A 23 11.49 -14.62 17.72
CA SER A 23 10.71 -15.14 16.59
C SER A 23 9.31 -14.54 16.44
N SER A 24 8.78 -13.90 17.49
CA SER A 24 7.44 -13.32 17.45
C SER A 24 7.47 -11.94 16.78
N THR A 25 6.56 -11.69 15.83
CA THR A 25 6.46 -10.43 15.09
C THR A 25 5.12 -9.67 15.28
N PRO A 26 4.55 -9.54 16.50
CA PRO A 26 3.17 -9.06 16.66
C PRO A 26 2.95 -7.64 16.12
N ARG A 27 3.97 -6.78 16.22
CA ARG A 27 3.91 -5.40 15.72
C ARG A 27 3.91 -5.33 14.19
N TRP A 28 4.62 -6.25 13.52
CA TRP A 28 4.68 -6.32 12.07
C TRP A 28 3.42 -6.95 11.51
N ASP A 29 2.95 -8.05 12.11
CA ASP A 29 1.73 -8.74 11.69
C ASP A 29 0.51 -7.81 11.79
N ALA A 30 0.41 -7.03 12.87
CA ALA A 30 -0.66 -6.04 13.03
C ALA A 30 -0.66 -4.92 11.96
N ARG A 31 0.51 -4.66 11.36
CA ARG A 31 0.70 -3.60 10.35
C ARG A 31 0.87 -4.15 8.94
N PHE A 32 0.77 -5.46 8.75
CA PHE A 32 0.98 -6.09 7.46
C PHE A 32 0.01 -5.51 6.41
N GLY A 33 0.56 -5.01 5.31
CA GLY A 33 -0.20 -4.37 4.22
C GLY A 33 -0.73 -2.97 4.51
N GLN A 34 -0.45 -2.35 5.68
CA GLN A 34 -0.91 -0.99 5.98
C GLN A 34 -0.42 0.04 4.95
N ALA A 35 0.84 -0.07 4.52
CA ALA A 35 1.41 0.83 3.51
C ALA A 35 0.62 0.76 2.19
N VAL A 36 0.35 -0.44 1.68
CA VAL A 36 -0.41 -0.63 0.43
C VAL A 36 -1.84 -0.10 0.56
N ARG A 37 -2.54 -0.41 1.66
CA ARG A 37 -3.90 0.09 1.91
C ARG A 37 -3.94 1.61 2.02
N THR A 38 -2.92 2.22 2.63
CA THR A 38 -2.78 3.67 2.74
C THR A 38 -2.55 4.30 1.37
N SER A 39 -1.63 3.75 0.58
CA SER A 39 -1.36 4.22 -0.78
C SER A 39 -2.59 4.09 -1.68
N LEU A 40 -3.33 2.98 -1.57
CA LEU A 40 -4.58 2.78 -2.31
C LEU A 40 -5.65 3.80 -1.89
N ALA A 41 -5.80 4.04 -0.58
CA ALA A 41 -6.74 5.05 -0.09
C ALA A 41 -6.39 6.46 -0.59
N ALA A 42 -5.10 6.78 -0.73
CA ALA A 42 -4.63 8.05 -1.27
C ALA A 42 -4.88 8.22 -2.78
N GLN A 43 -5.18 7.15 -3.51
CA GLN A 43 -5.55 7.22 -4.93
C GLN A 43 -7.01 7.68 -5.14
N VAL A 44 -7.82 7.73 -4.07
CA VAL A 44 -9.21 8.19 -4.15
C VAL A 44 -9.24 9.72 -4.05
N ILE A 45 -9.51 10.40 -5.17
CA ILE A 45 -9.56 11.87 -5.27
C ILE A 45 -10.69 12.46 -4.42
N ASP A 46 -11.88 11.88 -4.49
CA ASP A 46 -13.05 12.30 -3.71
C ASP A 46 -13.86 11.09 -3.24
N PRO A 47 -13.70 10.66 -1.97
CA PRO A 47 -14.47 9.54 -1.41
C PRO A 47 -15.96 9.89 -1.20
N SER A 48 -16.34 11.17 -1.25
CA SER A 48 -17.72 11.62 -1.09
C SER A 48 -18.50 11.71 -2.39
N ALA A 49 -17.85 11.48 -3.54
CA ALA A 49 -18.43 11.59 -4.88
C ALA A 49 -19.71 10.75 -5.07
N VAL A 50 -19.84 9.62 -4.37
CA VAL A 50 -21.05 8.78 -4.40
C VAL A 50 -22.32 9.51 -3.97
N ARG A 51 -22.21 10.57 -3.16
CA ARG A 51 -23.33 11.39 -2.70
C ARG A 51 -23.62 12.59 -3.61
N ASN A 52 -22.83 12.79 -4.66
CA ASN A 52 -22.99 13.92 -5.56
C ASN A 52 -24.23 13.73 -6.43
N THR A 53 -25.26 14.57 -6.22
CA THR A 53 -26.49 14.57 -7.01
C THR A 53 -26.48 15.59 -8.15
N ARG A 54 -25.38 16.35 -8.33
CA ARG A 54 -25.31 17.32 -9.42
C ARG A 54 -25.43 16.59 -10.76
N PRO A 55 -26.31 17.06 -11.66
CA PRO A 55 -26.37 16.51 -13.01
C PRO A 55 -25.02 16.71 -13.70
N VAL A 56 -24.48 15.64 -14.28
CA VAL A 56 -23.29 15.71 -15.12
C VAL A 56 -23.63 16.54 -16.36
N ALA A 57 -22.92 17.65 -16.55
CA ALA A 57 -23.15 18.57 -17.68
C ALA A 57 -22.71 18.00 -19.05
N GLY A 58 -22.09 16.81 -19.06
CA GLY A 58 -21.57 16.17 -20.26
C GLY A 58 -20.40 16.95 -20.89
N LEU A 59 -19.97 16.48 -22.07
CA LEU A 59 -19.04 17.17 -22.95
C LEU A 59 -19.81 17.58 -24.21
N ASP A 60 -19.50 18.74 -24.79
CA ASP A 60 -20.02 19.05 -26.12
C ASP A 60 -19.48 18.04 -27.16
N GLY A 61 -20.25 17.78 -28.21
CA GLY A 61 -19.90 16.74 -29.19
C GLY A 61 -18.58 17.00 -29.92
N LYS A 62 -18.19 18.27 -30.14
CA LYS A 62 -16.93 18.61 -30.83
C LYS A 62 -15.73 18.35 -29.93
N THR A 63 -15.83 18.75 -28.66
CA THR A 63 -14.82 18.49 -27.63
C THR A 63 -14.69 16.98 -27.37
N ALA A 64 -15.81 16.25 -27.36
CA ALA A 64 -15.79 14.79 -27.25
C ALA A 64 -15.07 14.13 -28.45
N ALA A 65 -15.36 14.57 -29.68
CA ALA A 65 -14.68 14.06 -30.88
C ALA A 65 -13.18 14.38 -30.87
N ALA A 66 -12.79 15.61 -30.53
CA ALA A 66 -11.39 16.01 -30.44
C ALA A 66 -10.64 15.26 -29.32
N ALA A 67 -11.30 14.96 -28.20
CA ALA A 67 -10.72 14.14 -27.13
C ALA A 67 -10.45 12.71 -27.61
N GLN A 68 -11.37 12.12 -28.36
CA GLN A 68 -11.21 10.78 -28.92
C GLN A 68 -10.10 10.72 -29.98
N GLU A 69 -10.03 11.72 -30.87
CA GLU A 69 -8.97 11.84 -31.86
C GLU A 69 -7.59 11.93 -31.19
N ARG A 70 -7.46 12.78 -30.15
CA ARG A 70 -6.23 12.85 -29.35
C ARG A 70 -5.87 11.53 -28.68
N TYR A 71 -6.86 10.79 -28.18
CA TYR A 71 -6.64 9.48 -27.58
C TYR A 71 -6.11 8.48 -28.62
N GLN A 72 -6.68 8.46 -29.82
CA GLN A 72 -6.21 7.60 -30.91
C GLN A 72 -4.77 7.93 -31.33
N HIS A 73 -4.45 9.21 -31.49
CA HIS A 73 -3.10 9.66 -31.84
C HIS A 73 -2.09 9.56 -30.68
N SER A 74 -2.53 9.39 -29.43
CA SER A 74 -1.63 9.28 -28.28
C SER A 74 -0.72 8.05 -28.34
N ALA A 75 -1.07 7.04 -29.14
CA ALA A 75 -0.22 5.88 -29.40
C ALA A 75 0.96 6.20 -30.34
N GLU A 76 0.83 7.22 -31.20
CA GLU A 76 1.82 7.61 -32.20
C GLU A 76 2.87 8.58 -31.63
N ALA A 77 2.45 9.40 -30.66
CA ALA A 77 3.32 10.25 -29.87
C ALA A 77 3.07 9.92 -28.39
N PRO A 78 3.77 8.93 -27.80
CA PRO A 78 3.72 8.74 -26.37
C PRO A 78 4.15 10.08 -25.75
N ALA A 79 3.19 10.80 -25.19
CA ALA A 79 3.48 12.01 -24.44
C ALA A 79 4.60 11.62 -23.49
N ALA A 80 5.74 12.33 -23.54
CA ALA A 80 6.82 12.09 -22.61
C ALA A 80 6.21 12.13 -21.22
N LEU A 81 5.99 10.95 -20.64
CA LEU A 81 5.46 10.84 -19.30
C LEU A 81 6.54 11.53 -18.48
N ALA A 82 6.29 12.79 -18.09
CA ALA A 82 7.12 13.45 -17.10
C ALA A 82 7.30 12.41 -16.00
N PRO A 83 8.54 12.04 -15.64
CA PRO A 83 8.78 10.88 -14.80
C PRO A 83 7.90 11.03 -13.57
N LEU A 84 6.82 10.23 -13.53
CA LEU A 84 5.95 10.14 -12.40
C LEU A 84 6.86 9.58 -11.32
N ALA A 85 7.31 10.43 -10.41
CA ALA A 85 8.15 10.06 -9.29
C ALA A 85 7.33 9.22 -8.32
N ILE A 86 6.96 8.00 -8.75
CA ILE A 86 6.41 6.95 -7.91
C ILE A 86 7.59 6.45 -7.08
N GLY A 87 7.85 7.10 -5.96
CA GLY A 87 8.96 6.73 -5.08
C GLY A 87 9.45 7.82 -4.12
N GLY A 88 9.00 9.07 -4.26
CA GLY A 88 9.33 10.14 -3.32
C GLY A 88 8.59 10.01 -1.99
N GLY A 89 8.83 8.92 -1.26
CA GLY A 89 8.40 8.79 0.13
C GLY A 89 9.03 9.90 0.96
N ALA A 90 8.19 10.79 1.48
CA ALA A 90 8.59 11.78 2.46
C ALA A 90 8.92 11.10 3.80
N LYS A 91 10.04 11.56 4.38
CA LYS A 91 10.70 11.18 5.63
C LYS A 91 11.59 9.94 5.63
#